data_AF-A0AAU3MN48-F1
#
_entry.id   AF-A0AAU3MN48-F1
#
_cell.length_a   1.000
_cell.length_b   1.000
_cell.length_c   1.000
_cell.angle_alpha   90.00
_cell.angle_beta   90.00
_cell.angle_gamma   90.00
#
_symmetry.space_group_name_H-M   'P 1'
#
loop_
_entity.id
_entity.type
_entity.pdbx_description
1 polymer ?
#
loop_
_entity_poly.entity_id
_entity_poly.type
_entity_poly.pdbx_seq_one_letter_code
_entity_poly.pdbx_strand_id
1 'polypeptide(L)'
;MPVPATIPIAHEPDHRTATIGRYADGQFLATVTYAFPEGYRPDDGWEEHKRLYAVLHTFDTSGRYRDSEIWCAGTWAGGAELAQAHAHLDKLLAALPGRAYGDIAVRPFRLAVDRVLFGLIAEDDDEGGWAELYPDRLGFGEPWDGRYDT
;
A
#
# COMPACT_ATOMS: atom_id res chain seq x y z
N MET A 1 1.95 4.99 23.43
CA MET A 1 1.92 6.37 22.87
C MET A 1 0.81 6.42 21.83
N PRO A 2 0.12 7.57 21.68
CA PRO A 2 -0.89 7.71 20.64
C PRO A 2 -0.25 7.61 19.25
N VAL A 3 -1.05 7.18 18.27
CA VAL A 3 -0.62 7.12 16.86
C VAL A 3 -0.25 8.53 16.37
N PRO A 4 0.94 8.73 15.73
CA PRO A 4 1.34 10.03 15.22
C PRO A 4 0.46 10.46 14.04
N ALA A 5 0.35 11.77 13.82
CA ALA A 5 -0.46 12.32 12.73
C ALA A 5 0.05 11.90 11.34
N THR A 6 1.35 11.64 11.21
CA THR A 6 1.99 11.05 10.04
C THR A 6 2.75 9.82 10.49
N ILE A 7 2.49 8.70 9.84
CA ILE A 7 3.16 7.42 10.07
C ILE A 7 4.43 7.41 9.19
N PRO A 8 5.62 7.29 9.79
CA PRO A 8 6.83 7.07 9.02
C PRO A 8 6.80 5.67 8.40
N ILE A 9 7.34 5.55 7.19
CA ILE A 9 7.53 4.28 6.49
C ILE A 9 8.95 4.30 5.94
N ALA A 10 9.78 3.38 6.42
CA ALA A 10 11.17 3.25 5.98
C ALA A 10 11.20 2.62 4.59
N HIS A 11 12.05 3.18 3.72
CA HIS A 11 12.34 2.59 2.42
C HIS A 11 13.28 1.41 2.61
N GLU A 12 12.79 0.21 2.32
CA GLU A 12 13.60 -1.00 2.34
C GLU A 12 13.78 -1.49 0.90
N PRO A 13 14.95 -1.25 0.28
CA PRO A 13 15.29 -1.85 -0.99
C PRO A 13 15.10 -3.38 -0.92
N ASP A 14 14.60 -3.96 -2.01
CA ASP A 14 14.38 -5.42 -2.16
C ASP A 14 13.33 -6.04 -1.21
N HIS A 15 12.58 -5.23 -0.47
CA HIS A 15 11.52 -5.66 0.45
C HIS A 15 10.15 -5.02 0.14
N ARG A 16 9.18 -5.16 1.06
CA ARG A 16 7.77 -4.82 0.84
C ARG A 16 7.54 -3.32 0.61
N THR A 17 8.43 -2.46 1.10
CA THR A 17 8.40 -1.01 0.92
C THR A 17 9.42 -0.51 -0.12
N ALA A 18 9.92 -1.37 -1.02
CA ALA A 18 10.93 -0.99 -2.02
C ALA A 18 10.49 0.12 -2.99
N THR A 19 9.18 0.27 -3.20
CA THR A 19 8.58 1.19 -4.18
C THR A 19 7.87 2.38 -3.51
N ILE A 20 8.51 2.99 -2.51
CA ILE A 20 8.07 4.25 -1.87
C ILE A 20 9.05 5.39 -2.11
N GLY A 21 8.59 6.63 -2.04
CA GLY A 21 9.48 7.78 -2.14
C GLY A 21 8.79 9.12 -2.38
N ARG A 22 9.52 10.02 -3.02
CA ARG A 22 9.09 11.39 -3.34
C ARG A 22 9.05 11.62 -4.85
N TYR A 23 8.14 12.47 -5.29
CA TYR A 23 8.04 12.98 -6.66
C TYR A 23 7.82 14.49 -6.61
N ALA A 24 7.79 15.17 -7.76
CA ALA A 24 7.78 16.64 -7.83
C ALA A 24 6.68 17.29 -6.98
N ASP A 25 5.51 16.67 -6.89
CA ASP A 25 4.37 17.26 -6.18
C ASP A 25 4.13 16.67 -4.77
N GLY A 26 4.94 15.71 -4.30
CA GLY A 26 4.78 15.12 -2.97
C GLY A 26 5.43 13.76 -2.76
N GLN A 27 4.69 12.84 -2.12
CA GLN A 27 5.16 11.50 -1.76
C GLN A 27 4.33 10.43 -2.48
N PHE A 28 4.89 9.23 -2.64
CA PHE A 28 4.18 8.10 -3.23
C PHE A 28 4.47 6.79 -2.48
N LEU A 29 3.50 5.89 -2.53
CA LEU A 29 3.61 4.49 -2.09
C LEU A 29 3.04 3.63 -3.21
N ALA A 30 3.85 2.76 -3.79
CA ALA A 30 3.44 1.86 -4.85
C ALA A 30 3.67 0.40 -4.44
N THR A 31 2.79 -0.52 -4.84
CA THR A 31 2.90 -1.94 -4.51
C THR A 31 2.19 -2.81 -5.55
N VAL A 32 2.65 -4.05 -5.70
CA VAL A 32 1.88 -5.12 -6.35
C VAL A 32 1.43 -6.07 -5.24
N THR A 33 0.13 -6.26 -5.10
CA THR A 33 -0.43 -6.96 -3.94
C THR A 33 -1.65 -7.81 -4.28
N TYR A 34 -1.79 -8.92 -3.56
CA TYR A 34 -2.98 -9.75 -3.66
C TYR A 34 -3.96 -9.40 -2.55
N ALA A 35 -5.25 -9.34 -2.89
CA ALA A 35 -6.29 -9.09 -1.93
C ALA A 35 -7.55 -9.90 -2.20
N PHE A 36 -8.26 -10.21 -1.13
CA PHE A 36 -9.63 -10.71 -1.19
C PHE A 36 -10.60 -9.55 -0.99
N PRO A 37 -11.77 -9.57 -1.65
CA PRO A 37 -12.86 -8.66 -1.33
C PRO A 37 -13.26 -8.76 0.15
N GLU A 38 -13.55 -7.63 0.78
CA GLU A 38 -14.08 -7.53 2.15
C GLU A 38 -15.29 -8.45 2.32
N GLY A 39 -15.31 -9.18 3.43
CA GLY A 39 -16.37 -10.15 3.76
C GLY A 39 -16.26 -11.50 3.04
N TYR A 40 -15.32 -11.68 2.10
CA TYR A 40 -15.04 -12.99 1.53
C TYR A 40 -14.30 -13.87 2.56
N ARG A 41 -14.81 -15.07 2.78
CA ARG A 41 -14.14 -16.10 3.58
C ARG A 41 -13.62 -17.16 2.60
N PRO A 42 -12.31 -17.41 2.54
CA PRO A 42 -11.77 -18.41 1.63
C PRO A 42 -12.41 -19.78 1.83
N ASP A 43 -12.95 -20.32 0.74
CA ASP A 43 -13.48 -21.68 0.59
C ASP A 43 -12.89 -22.33 -0.67
N ASP A 44 -13.42 -23.48 -1.08
CA ASP A 44 -12.99 -24.14 -2.31
C ASP A 44 -13.22 -23.21 -3.52
N GLY A 45 -12.18 -22.96 -4.32
CA GLY A 45 -12.21 -22.01 -5.44
C GLY A 45 -11.73 -20.59 -5.12
N TRP A 46 -11.11 -20.37 -3.95
CA TRP A 46 -10.57 -19.07 -3.54
C TRP A 46 -9.61 -18.44 -4.57
N GLU A 47 -8.96 -19.23 -5.42
CA GLU A 47 -8.04 -18.76 -6.46
C GLU A 47 -8.73 -17.82 -7.46
N GLU A 48 -10.04 -17.98 -7.69
CA GLU A 48 -10.86 -17.11 -8.54
C GLU A 48 -11.22 -15.79 -7.85
N HIS A 49 -11.07 -15.73 -6.52
CA HIS A 49 -11.44 -14.58 -5.70
C HIS A 49 -10.24 -13.78 -5.19
N LYS A 50 -9.04 -14.39 -5.11
CA LYS A 50 -7.81 -13.68 -4.79
C LYS A 50 -7.34 -12.86 -5.98
N ARG A 51 -7.55 -11.56 -5.92
CA ARG A 51 -7.24 -10.63 -7.00
C ARG A 51 -5.86 -10.03 -6.85
N LEU A 52 -5.18 -9.81 -7.97
CA LEU A 52 -3.90 -9.15 -8.03
C LEU A 52 -4.07 -7.69 -8.46
N TYR A 53 -3.48 -6.77 -7.71
CA TYR A 53 -3.54 -5.34 -7.99
C TYR A 53 -2.13 -4.76 -8.17
N ALA A 54 -2.02 -3.82 -9.11
CA ALA A 54 -0.97 -2.80 -9.11
C ALA A 54 -1.56 -1.52 -8.52
N VAL A 55 -0.88 -0.96 -7.52
CA VAL A 55 -1.39 0.17 -6.74
C VAL A 55 -0.34 1.26 -6.68
N LEU A 56 -0.76 2.50 -6.94
CA LEU A 56 0.03 3.70 -6.67
C LEU A 56 -0.83 4.68 -5.87
N HIS A 57 -0.45 4.93 -4.62
CA HIS A 57 -0.99 6.00 -3.81
C HIS A 57 -0.09 7.23 -3.92
N THR A 58 -0.70 8.40 -4.05
CA THR A 58 0.00 9.69 -4.05
C THR A 58 -0.45 10.56 -2.88
N PHE A 59 0.49 11.32 -2.36
CA PHE A 59 0.31 12.20 -1.22
C PHE A 59 0.92 13.57 -1.52
N ASP A 60 0.47 14.60 -0.81
CA ASP A 60 1.18 15.88 -0.80
C ASP A 60 2.49 15.83 -0.01
N THR A 61 3.23 16.94 -0.02
CA THR A 61 4.50 17.07 0.71
C THR A 61 4.35 16.94 2.23
N SER A 62 3.15 17.11 2.78
CA SER A 62 2.82 16.92 4.20
C SER A 62 2.30 15.52 4.53
N GLY A 63 2.28 14.63 3.53
CA GLY A 63 1.81 13.25 3.68
C GLY A 63 0.29 13.11 3.62
N ARG A 64 -0.46 14.14 3.25
CA ARG A 64 -1.91 14.02 3.09
C ARG A 64 -2.22 13.28 1.81
N TYR A 65 -3.10 12.28 1.89
CA TYR A 65 -3.62 11.54 0.75
C TYR A 65 -4.16 12.49 -0.34
N ARG A 66 -3.80 12.23 -1.59
CA ARG A 66 -4.32 12.93 -2.77
C ARG A 66 -5.17 12.01 -3.62
N ASP A 67 -4.56 10.96 -4.16
CA ASP A 67 -5.23 10.08 -5.10
C ASP A 67 -4.58 8.69 -5.16
N SER A 68 -5.28 7.74 -5.79
CA SER A 68 -4.80 6.38 -6.03
C SER A 68 -5.10 5.91 -7.44
N GLU A 69 -4.10 5.34 -8.09
CA GLU A 69 -4.27 4.52 -9.28
C GLU A 69 -4.25 3.04 -8.83
N ILE A 70 -5.38 2.35 -8.97
CA ILE A 70 -5.54 0.94 -8.57
C ILE A 70 -6.03 0.17 -9.79
N TRP A 71 -5.20 -0.78 -10.25
CA TRP A 71 -5.49 -1.61 -11.40
C TRP A 71 -5.50 -3.09 -11.04
N CYS A 72 -6.64 -3.75 -11.23
CA CYS A 72 -6.77 -5.19 -11.08
C CYS A 72 -6.21 -5.89 -12.33
N ALA A 73 -5.10 -6.61 -12.17
CA ALA A 73 -4.48 -7.38 -13.25
C ALA A 73 -5.23 -8.69 -13.55
N GLY A 74 -6.03 -9.17 -12.59
CA GLY A 74 -6.81 -10.40 -12.69
C GLY A 74 -6.80 -11.17 -11.37
N THR A 75 -6.93 -12.48 -11.44
CA THR A 75 -7.06 -13.38 -10.29
C THR A 75 -5.91 -14.39 -10.24
N TRP A 76 -5.65 -14.97 -9.08
CA TRP A 76 -4.60 -15.98 -8.88
C TRP A 76 -4.67 -17.14 -9.88
N ALA A 77 -5.87 -17.53 -10.31
CA ALA A 77 -6.09 -18.61 -11.27
C ALA A 77 -5.47 -18.39 -12.68
N GLY A 78 -5.11 -17.17 -13.08
CA GLY A 78 -4.76 -16.86 -14.48
C GLY A 78 -3.28 -16.97 -14.88
N GLY A 79 -2.35 -17.10 -13.92
CA GLY A 79 -0.92 -17.38 -14.11
C GLY A 79 -0.03 -16.31 -14.77
N ALA A 80 -0.55 -15.37 -15.57
CA ALA A 80 0.24 -14.35 -16.30
C ALA A 80 0.12 -12.92 -15.71
N GLU A 81 -0.75 -12.73 -14.74
CA GLU A 81 -1.18 -11.44 -14.20
C GLU A 81 -0.04 -10.75 -13.45
N LEU A 82 0.89 -11.50 -12.87
CA LEU A 82 1.99 -10.93 -12.07
C LEU A 82 2.93 -10.05 -12.90
N ALA A 83 3.34 -10.53 -14.07
CA ALA A 83 4.19 -9.76 -14.96
C ALA A 83 3.45 -8.51 -15.49
N GLN A 84 2.15 -8.62 -15.73
CA GLN A 84 1.33 -7.51 -16.18
C GLN A 84 1.14 -6.46 -15.08
N ALA A 85 0.89 -6.87 -13.84
CA ALA A 85 0.80 -5.99 -12.68
C ALA A 85 2.09 -5.21 -12.48
N HIS A 86 3.24 -5.88 -12.56
CA HIS A 86 4.54 -5.21 -12.44
C HIS A 86 4.78 -4.22 -13.58
N ALA A 87 4.54 -4.63 -14.84
CA ALA A 87 4.68 -3.75 -15.99
C ALA A 87 3.72 -2.55 -15.97
N HIS A 88 2.53 -2.70 -15.36
CA HIS A 88 1.60 -1.60 -15.14
C HIS A 88 2.14 -0.66 -14.05
N LEU A 89 2.61 -1.19 -12.93
CA LEU A 89 3.21 -0.39 -11.86
C LEU A 89 4.42 0.40 -12.36
N ASP A 90 5.28 -0.21 -13.18
CA ASP A 90 6.43 0.46 -13.78
C ASP A 90 6.03 1.66 -14.64
N LYS A 91 4.93 1.57 -15.39
CA LYS A 91 4.38 2.68 -16.18
C LYS A 91 3.86 3.80 -15.28
N LEU A 92 3.11 3.47 -14.24
CA LEU A 92 2.62 4.45 -13.27
C LEU A 92 3.78 5.18 -12.58
N LEU A 93 4.79 4.42 -12.15
CA LEU A 93 6.00 4.96 -11.57
C LEU A 93 6.70 5.88 -12.60
N ALA A 94 6.96 5.42 -13.82
CA ALA A 94 7.61 6.22 -14.87
C ALA A 94 6.91 7.56 -15.17
N ALA A 95 5.60 7.66 -14.94
CA ALA A 95 4.84 8.88 -15.09
C ALA A 95 5.04 9.90 -13.94
N LEU A 96 5.62 9.50 -12.80
CA LEU A 96 5.90 10.39 -11.68
C LEU A 96 7.13 11.28 -11.96
N PRO A 97 6.95 12.61 -12.13
CA PRO A 97 8.05 13.51 -12.44
C PRO A 97 9.03 13.62 -11.26
N GLY A 98 10.33 13.53 -11.56
CA GLY A 98 11.38 13.72 -10.55
C GLY A 98 11.37 12.69 -9.42
N ARG A 99 10.81 11.49 -9.66
CA ARG A 99 10.76 10.42 -8.67
C ARG A 99 12.14 10.09 -8.10
N ALA A 100 12.21 10.00 -6.77
CA ALA A 100 13.32 9.43 -6.02
C ALA A 100 12.79 8.49 -4.93
N TYR A 101 13.38 7.31 -4.79
CA TYR A 101 13.04 6.37 -3.73
C TYR A 101 13.67 6.80 -2.40
N GLY A 102 12.98 6.51 -1.30
CA GLY A 102 13.44 6.84 0.05
C GLY A 102 12.30 6.97 1.05
N ASP A 103 12.63 7.19 2.31
CA ASP A 103 11.65 7.22 3.40
C ASP A 103 10.53 8.25 3.17
N ILE A 104 9.32 7.86 3.55
CA ILE A 104 8.13 8.71 3.51
C ILE A 104 7.50 8.83 4.89
N ALA A 105 6.68 9.86 5.06
CA ALA A 105 5.81 10.01 6.22
C ALA A 105 4.43 10.45 5.72
N VAL A 106 3.42 9.60 5.91
CA VAL A 106 2.09 9.80 5.36
C VAL A 106 1.02 9.76 6.43
N ARG A 107 -0.06 10.51 6.23
CA ARG A 107 -1.21 10.48 7.13
C ARG A 107 -2.02 9.21 6.86
N PRO A 108 -2.67 8.63 7.89
CA PRO A 108 -3.66 7.58 7.69
C PRO A 108 -4.71 7.99 6.65
N PHE A 109 -5.11 7.02 5.83
CA PHE A 109 -6.08 7.20 4.76
C PHE A 109 -6.81 5.89 4.48
N ARG A 110 -8.01 5.98 3.91
CA ARG A 110 -8.86 4.83 3.62
C ARG A 110 -9.53 5.00 2.27
N LEU A 111 -9.46 3.97 1.45
CA LEU A 111 -10.15 3.85 0.18
C LEU A 111 -10.65 2.40 0.00
N ALA A 112 -11.80 2.24 -0.65
CA ALA A 112 -12.29 0.92 -1.05
C ALA A 112 -12.47 0.89 -2.57
N VAL A 113 -11.83 -0.06 -3.24
CA VAL A 113 -11.95 -0.31 -4.69
C VAL A 113 -12.25 -1.78 -4.90
N ASP A 114 -13.26 -2.10 -5.71
CA ASP A 114 -13.68 -3.48 -5.98
C ASP A 114 -14.03 -4.31 -4.72
N ARG A 115 -14.49 -3.62 -3.67
CA ARG A 115 -14.70 -4.14 -2.30
C ARG A 115 -13.42 -4.58 -1.60
N VAL A 116 -12.25 -4.14 -2.04
CA VAL A 116 -10.98 -4.34 -1.33
C VAL A 116 -10.60 -3.06 -0.62
N LEU A 117 -10.18 -3.18 0.63
CA LEU A 117 -9.65 -2.07 1.43
C LEU A 117 -8.20 -1.77 1.02
N PHE A 118 -7.95 -0.52 0.64
CA PHE A 118 -6.63 0.04 0.43
C PHE A 118 -6.47 1.24 1.37
N GLY A 119 -5.40 1.25 2.17
CA GLY A 119 -5.19 2.34 3.09
C GLY A 119 -4.23 2.03 4.21
N LEU A 120 -3.78 3.09 4.87
CA LEU A 120 -3.05 3.02 6.12
C LEU A 120 -4.01 3.38 7.24
N ILE A 121 -4.45 2.37 8.00
CA ILE A 121 -5.51 2.51 8.99
C ILE A 121 -4.87 2.63 10.37
N ALA A 122 -5.03 3.79 11.00
CA ALA A 122 -4.62 4.00 12.39
C ALA A 122 -5.67 3.41 13.34
N GLU A 123 -5.21 2.61 14.28
CA GLU A 123 -6.00 2.01 15.36
C GLU A 123 -5.29 2.29 16.68
N ASP A 124 -6.07 2.42 17.75
CA ASP A 124 -5.56 2.68 19.09
C ASP A 124 -6.35 1.76 20.03
N ASP A 125 -5.64 0.94 20.80
CA ASP A 125 -6.23 0.02 21.76
C ASP A 125 -5.54 0.12 23.14
N ASP A 126 -5.89 -0.81 24.04
CA ASP A 126 -5.34 -0.83 25.40
C ASP A 126 -3.83 -1.18 25.44
N GLU A 127 -3.29 -1.81 24.38
CA GLU A 127 -1.87 -2.18 24.24
C GLU A 127 -1.06 -1.07 23.54
N GLY A 128 -1.71 -0.20 22.76
CA GLY A 128 -1.16 1.04 22.22
C GLY A 128 -1.63 1.33 20.79
N GLY A 129 -1.13 2.45 20.24
CA GLY A 129 -1.45 2.82 18.87
C GLY A 129 -0.65 2.01 17.84
N TRP A 130 -1.29 1.55 16.78
CA TRP A 130 -0.65 1.04 15.56
C TRP A 130 -1.31 1.62 14.30
N ALA A 131 -0.64 1.47 13.16
CA ALA A 131 -1.21 1.73 11.87
C ALA A 131 -0.94 0.55 10.93
N GLU A 132 -1.98 0.02 10.28
CA GLU A 132 -1.83 -1.13 9.39
C GLU A 132 -2.07 -0.75 7.93
N LEU A 133 -1.14 -1.12 7.05
CA LEU A 133 -1.23 -0.90 5.61
C LEU A 133 -1.95 -2.06 4.94
N TYR A 134 -3.16 -1.79 4.45
CA TYR A 134 -3.97 -2.71 3.68
C TYR A 134 -3.78 -2.50 2.17
N PRO A 135 -3.82 -3.59 1.37
CA PRO A 135 -4.06 -4.98 1.79
C PRO A 135 -2.78 -5.74 2.15
N ASP A 136 -1.62 -5.10 2.14
CA ASP A 136 -0.31 -5.76 2.36
C ASP A 136 -0.08 -6.27 3.78
N ARG A 137 -0.92 -5.88 4.74
CA ARG A 137 -0.90 -6.25 6.17
C ARG A 137 0.45 -5.91 6.83
N LEU A 138 0.98 -4.72 6.53
CA LEU A 138 2.19 -4.22 7.19
C LEU A 138 1.77 -3.36 8.39
N GLY A 139 2.11 -3.79 9.60
CA GLY A 139 1.82 -3.07 10.84
C GLY A 139 2.97 -2.15 11.24
N PHE A 140 2.68 -0.87 11.48
CA PHE A 140 3.61 0.13 11.96
C PHE A 140 3.21 0.54 13.39
N GLY A 141 4.16 0.55 14.31
CA GLY A 141 3.92 0.90 15.70
C GLY A 141 5.10 1.62 16.32
N GLU A 142 5.11 1.67 17.65
CA GLU A 142 6.25 2.20 18.40
C GLU A 142 7.56 1.49 18.02
N PRO A 143 8.70 2.21 17.92
CA PRO A 143 8.91 3.61 18.30
C PRO A 143 8.54 4.63 17.21
N TRP A 144 7.77 4.23 16.19
CA TRP A 144 7.45 5.04 15.01
C TRP A 144 8.73 5.44 14.25
N ASP A 145 9.59 4.46 13.97
CA ASP A 145 10.83 4.64 13.21
C ASP A 145 10.70 4.21 11.73
N GLY A 146 9.49 3.81 11.31
CA GLY A 146 9.17 3.43 9.95
C GLY A 146 9.36 1.95 9.63
N ARG A 147 9.85 1.14 10.58
CA ARG A 147 9.86 -0.32 10.45
C ARG A 147 8.45 -0.88 10.61
N TYR A 148 8.23 -2.04 10.01
CA TYR A 148 6.95 -2.74 10.05
C TYR A 148 7.10 -4.20 10.48
N ASP A 149 6.01 -4.75 10.99
CA ASP A 149 5.80 -6.17 11.24
C ASP A 149 4.76 -6.74 10.24
N THR A 150 4.80 -8.06 9.98
CA THR A 150 3.91 -8.78 9.04
C THR A 150 3.33 -10.04 9.66
#